data_AF-A0AAV2SM52-F1
#
_entry.id   AF-A0AAV2SM52-F1
#
_cell.length_a   1.000
_cell.length_b   1.000
_cell.length_c   1.000
_cell.angle_alpha   90.00
_cell.angle_beta   90.00
_cell.angle_gamma   90.00
#
_symmetry.space_group_name_H-M   'P 1'
#
loop_
_entity.id
_entity.type
_entity.pdbx_description
1 polymer ?
#
loop_
_entity_poly.entity_id
_entity_poly.type
_entity_poly.pdbx_seq_one_letter_code
_entity_poly.pdbx_strand_id
1 'polypeptide(L)'
;MGPSRLDTLRTCLLAKGYDKDTVDIMLKQHRDSSIRQYQSVWGKFLEFLLGKGISHSEVRICHVFSFLTVQVTQFKRQYRTIAVYRCALKAPLLFRFGLDLDSKESESYMRGLFNFRPPRRRADMPAWSLSDLLGYLSTSKFEPLEGLPLRDLTKKTLALIMLSTGRRVSEVAAISRVHKRRDGRIYLLWQEDFRAKAESAGFTPEDPSIGVLDRNNRSNALCPVRAWDAYRSQRPFMFPGGLGIVFGPSAKARCNFFLRN
;
A
#
# COMPACT_ATOMS: atom_id res chain seq x y z
N MET A 1 -7.96 25.96 14.59
CA MET A 1 -7.36 24.66 14.21
C MET A 1 -6.54 24.16 15.39
N GLY A 2 -6.79 22.94 15.87
CA GLY A 2 -5.99 22.35 16.96
C GLY A 2 -4.62 21.84 16.46
N PRO A 3 -3.71 21.44 17.38
CA PRO A 3 -2.37 20.99 17.01
C PRO A 3 -2.40 19.71 16.17
N SER A 4 -1.40 19.53 15.30
CA SER A 4 -1.29 18.29 14.54
C SER A 4 -1.03 17.11 15.49
N ARG A 5 -1.41 15.90 15.04
CA ARG A 5 -1.21 14.65 15.77
C ARG A 5 0.28 14.42 16.03
N LEU A 6 1.13 14.66 15.03
CA LEU A 6 2.57 14.46 15.17
C LEU A 6 3.20 15.52 16.08
N ASP A 7 2.75 16.78 16.03
CA ASP A 7 3.25 17.82 16.93
C ASP A 7 2.83 17.56 18.38
N THR A 8 1.61 17.04 18.58
CA THR A 8 1.14 16.59 19.90
C THR A 8 2.05 15.50 20.45
N LEU A 9 2.36 14.48 19.64
CA LEU A 9 3.27 13.39 20.03
C LEU A 9 4.69 13.91 20.28
N ARG A 10 5.22 14.77 19.40
CA ARG A 10 6.53 15.39 19.53
C ARG A 10 6.66 16.11 20.87
N THR A 11 5.70 16.97 21.19
CA THR A 11 5.67 17.74 22.43
C THR A 11 5.65 16.82 23.65
N CYS A 12 4.80 15.80 23.63
CA CYS A 12 4.69 14.85 24.74
C CYS A 12 5.96 13.99 24.93
N LEU A 13 6.62 13.58 23.85
CA LEU A 13 7.84 12.78 23.94
C LEU A 13 9.02 13.64 24.44
N LEU A 14 9.17 14.86 23.93
CA LEU A 14 10.19 15.79 24.44
C LEU A 14 9.98 16.09 25.94
N ALA A 15 8.73 16.28 26.37
CA ALA A 15 8.40 16.48 27.79
C ALA A 15 8.69 15.24 28.67
N LYS A 16 8.80 14.04 28.09
CA LYS A 16 9.24 12.82 28.78
C LYS A 16 10.77 12.70 28.87
N GLY A 17 11.53 13.63 28.29
CA GLY A 17 13.00 13.65 28.35
C GLY A 17 13.71 12.95 27.19
N TYR A 18 12.98 12.54 26.13
CA TYR A 18 13.63 12.03 24.92
C TYR A 18 14.29 13.18 24.15
N ASP A 19 15.47 12.94 23.57
CA ASP A 19 16.14 13.91 22.71
C ASP A 19 15.44 14.06 21.35
N LYS A 20 15.75 15.16 20.64
CA LYS A 20 15.06 15.53 19.40
C LYS A 20 15.21 14.48 18.30
N ASP A 21 16.40 13.90 18.13
CA ASP A 21 16.68 12.95 17.05
C ASP A 21 15.97 11.62 17.30
N THR A 22 15.96 11.16 18.55
CA THR A 22 15.16 10.01 18.99
C THR A 22 13.67 10.24 18.71
N VAL A 23 13.13 11.41 19.05
CA VAL A 23 11.72 11.73 18.77
C VAL A 23 11.43 11.73 17.27
N ASP A 24 12.30 12.29 16.45
CA ASP A 24 12.11 12.31 15.00
C ASP A 24 12.09 10.89 14.41
N ILE A 25 12.92 9.98 14.92
CA ILE A 25 12.89 8.55 14.54
C ILE A 25 11.58 7.88 15.01
N MET A 26 11.16 8.09 16.26
CA MET A 26 9.93 7.50 16.81
C MET A 26 8.67 7.93 16.03
N LEU A 27 8.65 9.17 15.52
CA LEU A 27 7.53 9.68 14.71
C LEU A 27 7.48 9.06 13.30
N LYS A 28 8.56 8.45 12.81
CA LYS A 28 8.63 7.74 11.52
C LYS A 28 8.09 6.30 11.56
N GLN A 29 7.49 5.87 12.68
CA GLN A 29 6.89 4.54 12.84
C GLN A 29 5.77 4.21 11.82
N HIS A 30 5.15 5.22 11.20
CA HIS A 30 4.07 5.03 10.23
C HIS A 30 4.46 5.61 8.87
N ARG A 31 3.99 4.97 7.79
CA ARG A 31 4.12 5.52 6.43
C ARG A 31 3.32 6.81 6.29
N ASP A 32 3.72 7.69 5.37
CA ASP A 32 3.05 8.99 5.14
C ASP A 32 1.54 8.85 4.86
N SER A 33 1.12 7.80 4.17
CA SER A 33 -0.30 7.52 3.93
C SER A 33 -1.06 7.25 5.24
N SER A 34 -0.47 6.47 6.15
CA SER A 34 -1.02 6.23 7.50
C SER A 34 -0.98 7.48 8.36
N ILE A 35 0.09 8.29 8.28
CA ILE A 35 0.19 9.58 8.98
C ILE A 35 -0.96 10.49 8.57
N ARG A 36 -1.18 10.70 7.27
CA ARG A 36 -2.28 11.53 6.75
C ARG A 36 -3.65 11.02 7.20
N GLN A 37 -3.86 9.70 7.12
CA GLN A 37 -5.11 9.09 7.57
C GLN A 37 -5.35 9.32 9.06
N TYR A 38 -4.32 9.11 9.90
CA TYR A 38 -4.43 9.27 11.34
C TYR A 38 -4.58 10.73 11.75
N GLN A 39 -3.93 11.65 11.04
CA GLN A 39 -4.12 13.10 11.21
C GLN A 39 -5.57 13.50 10.94
N SER A 40 -6.21 12.97 9.89
CA SER A 40 -7.62 13.26 9.62
C SER A 40 -8.55 12.79 10.75
N VAL A 41 -8.26 11.63 11.36
CA VAL A 41 -9.03 11.14 12.52
C VAL A 41 -8.81 12.05 13.73
N TRP A 42 -7.57 12.43 13.99
CA TRP A 42 -7.22 13.33 15.09
C TRP A 42 -7.94 14.67 14.97
N GLY A 43 -7.95 15.27 13.79
CA GLY A 43 -8.71 16.51 13.53
C GLY A 43 -10.20 16.36 13.85
N LYS A 44 -10.85 15.29 13.37
CA LYS A 44 -12.27 15.01 13.69
C LYS A 44 -12.53 14.83 15.18
N PHE A 45 -11.59 14.26 15.91
CA PHE A 45 -11.71 14.10 17.36
C PHE A 45 -11.60 15.45 18.07
N LEU A 46 -10.65 16.31 17.68
CA LEU A 46 -10.54 17.66 18.26
C LEU A 46 -11.78 18.52 17.94
N GLU A 47 -12.30 18.44 16.73
CA GLU A 47 -13.56 19.10 16.34
C GLU A 47 -14.74 18.60 17.18
N PHE A 48 -14.81 17.29 17.45
CA PHE A 48 -15.83 16.72 18.33
C PHE A 48 -15.73 17.25 19.76
N LEU A 49 -14.52 17.33 20.33
CA LEU A 49 -14.31 17.89 21.67
C LEU A 49 -14.73 19.36 21.73
N LEU A 50 -14.33 20.15 20.73
CA LEU A 50 -14.70 21.55 20.61
C LEU A 50 -16.23 21.73 20.53
N GLY A 51 -16.89 20.94 19.69
CA GLY A 51 -18.36 20.97 19.54
C GLY A 51 -19.12 20.51 20.79
N LYS A 52 -18.47 19.81 21.71
CA LYS A 52 -19.03 19.41 23.02
C LYS A 52 -18.62 20.34 24.16
N GLY A 53 -17.80 21.36 23.90
CA GLY A 53 -17.26 22.23 24.94
C GLY A 53 -16.34 21.51 25.93
N ILE A 54 -15.75 20.39 25.55
CA ILE A 54 -14.90 19.59 26.45
C ILE A 54 -13.48 20.17 26.41
N SER A 55 -12.98 20.60 27.57
CA SER A 55 -11.60 21.07 27.69
C SER A 55 -10.60 19.92 27.51
N HIS A 56 -9.40 20.23 27.02
CA HIS A 56 -8.33 19.25 26.84
C HIS A 56 -7.93 18.58 28.18
N SER A 57 -8.04 19.29 29.31
CA SER A 57 -7.74 18.76 30.65
C SER A 57 -8.79 17.75 31.15
N GLU A 58 -9.97 17.73 30.56
CA GLU A 58 -11.12 16.93 31.00
C GLU A 58 -11.36 15.71 30.11
N VAL A 59 -10.49 15.47 29.13
CA VAL A 59 -10.62 14.35 28.20
C VAL A 59 -10.49 13.03 28.98
N ARG A 60 -11.55 12.21 28.90
CA ARG A 60 -11.65 10.88 29.52
C ARG A 60 -11.97 9.84 28.47
N ILE A 61 -11.75 8.57 28.78
CA ILE A 61 -12.03 7.46 27.86
C ILE A 61 -13.51 7.42 27.41
N CYS A 62 -14.46 7.83 28.27
CA CYS A 62 -15.87 7.94 27.91
C CYS A 62 -16.12 8.94 26.77
N HIS A 63 -15.37 10.05 26.70
CA HIS A 63 -15.47 11.02 25.60
C HIS A 63 -14.97 10.41 24.28
N VAL A 64 -13.94 9.55 24.35
CA VAL A 64 -13.44 8.81 23.18
C VAL A 64 -14.51 7.83 22.67
N PHE A 65 -15.13 7.04 23.55
CA PHE A 65 -16.20 6.13 23.13
C PHE A 65 -17.45 6.88 22.64
N SER A 66 -17.78 8.02 23.23
CA SER A 66 -18.83 8.91 22.74
C SER A 66 -18.53 9.39 21.31
N PHE A 67 -17.30 9.83 21.05
CA PHE A 67 -16.84 10.19 19.70
C PHE A 67 -16.98 9.03 18.72
N LEU A 68 -16.43 7.85 19.05
CA LEU A 68 -16.52 6.67 18.18
C LEU A 68 -17.97 6.27 17.92
N THR A 69 -18.83 6.40 18.93
CA THR A 69 -20.27 6.10 18.82
C THR A 69 -20.96 7.07 17.87
N VAL A 70 -20.66 8.38 17.95
CA VAL A 70 -21.15 9.38 17.00
C VAL A 70 -20.73 9.06 15.56
N GLN A 71 -19.49 8.60 15.34
CA GLN A 71 -19.04 8.18 14.02
C GLN A 71 -19.87 7.01 13.46
N VAL A 72 -20.35 6.11 14.32
CA VAL A 72 -21.19 4.98 13.93
C VAL A 72 -22.65 5.39 13.72
N THR A 73 -23.23 6.14 14.65
CA THR A 73 -24.66 6.42 14.69
C THR A 73 -25.05 7.54 13.73
N GLN A 74 -24.27 8.62 13.66
CA GLN A 74 -24.54 9.78 12.81
C GLN A 74 -23.88 9.63 11.44
N PHE A 75 -22.57 9.36 11.40
CA PHE A 75 -21.82 9.26 10.13
C PHE A 75 -21.85 7.87 9.48
N LYS A 76 -22.59 6.92 10.08
CA LYS A 76 -22.82 5.56 9.56
C LYS A 76 -21.53 4.79 9.22
N ARG A 77 -20.43 5.10 9.90
CA ARG A 77 -19.13 4.44 9.67
C ARG A 77 -19.19 2.95 10.04
N GLN A 78 -18.44 2.14 9.30
CA GLN A 78 -18.40 0.69 9.51
C GLN A 78 -17.38 0.32 10.60
N TYR A 79 -17.55 -0.86 11.20
CA TYR A 79 -16.65 -1.43 12.20
C TYR A 79 -15.16 -1.26 11.85
N ARG A 80 -14.76 -1.64 10.61
CA ARG A 80 -13.36 -1.53 10.17
C ARG A 80 -12.84 -0.10 10.20
N THR A 81 -13.67 0.89 9.88
CA THR A 81 -13.31 2.31 9.95
C THR A 81 -13.10 2.74 11.39
N ILE A 82 -13.96 2.30 12.31
CA ILE A 82 -13.85 2.62 13.73
C ILE A 82 -12.61 1.96 14.35
N ALA A 83 -12.29 0.73 13.96
CA ALA A 83 -11.04 0.09 14.37
C ALA A 83 -9.81 0.91 13.96
N VAL A 84 -9.81 1.48 12.74
CA VAL A 84 -8.75 2.39 12.30
C VAL A 84 -8.75 3.69 13.10
N TYR A 85 -9.92 4.25 13.43
CA TYR A 85 -10.01 5.45 14.26
C TYR A 85 -9.42 5.21 15.65
N ARG A 86 -9.76 4.08 16.29
CA ARG A 86 -9.17 3.64 17.56
C ARG A 86 -7.64 3.58 17.47
N CYS A 87 -7.09 2.93 16.45
CA CYS A 87 -5.63 2.86 16.26
C CYS A 87 -4.99 4.24 16.06
N ALA A 88 -5.64 5.14 15.31
CA ALA A 88 -5.15 6.48 15.05
C ALA A 88 -5.04 7.33 16.34
N LEU A 89 -6.01 7.18 17.23
CA LEU A 89 -6.13 7.92 18.48
C LEU A 89 -5.28 7.34 19.61
N LYS A 90 -4.95 6.04 19.58
CA LYS A 90 -4.25 5.33 20.67
C LYS A 90 -3.00 6.06 21.17
N ALA A 91 -2.03 6.30 20.30
CA ALA A 91 -0.77 6.93 20.70
C ALA A 91 -0.96 8.35 21.28
N PRO A 92 -1.59 9.32 20.58
CA PRO A 92 -1.72 10.67 21.12
C PRO A 92 -2.56 10.69 22.40
N LEU A 93 -3.58 9.84 22.54
CA LEU A 93 -4.37 9.76 23.77
C LEU A 93 -3.56 9.22 24.96
N LEU A 94 -2.75 8.19 24.74
CA LEU A 94 -1.88 7.63 25.77
C LEU A 94 -0.82 8.65 26.21
N PHE A 95 -0.12 9.27 25.26
CA PHE A 95 0.99 10.17 25.58
C PHE A 95 0.54 11.53 26.13
N ARG A 96 -0.62 12.06 25.69
CA ARG A 96 -1.11 13.38 26.10
C ARG A 96 -2.02 13.33 27.32
N PHE A 97 -2.90 12.33 27.40
CA PHE A 97 -3.95 12.28 28.42
C PHE A 97 -3.83 11.06 29.35
N GLY A 98 -2.83 10.20 29.16
CA GLY A 98 -2.69 8.96 29.95
C GLY A 98 -3.82 7.95 29.70
N LEU A 99 -4.55 8.08 28.59
CA LEU A 99 -5.68 7.22 28.28
C LEU A 99 -5.26 6.02 27.44
N ASP A 100 -5.34 4.83 28.02
CA ASP A 100 -5.04 3.59 27.33
C ASP A 100 -6.27 3.07 26.55
N LEU A 101 -6.10 2.91 25.24
CA LEU A 101 -7.12 2.33 24.37
C LEU A 101 -6.98 0.82 24.17
N ASP A 102 -6.01 0.16 24.80
CA ASP A 102 -5.94 -1.31 24.90
C ASP A 102 -6.62 -1.87 26.17
N SER A 103 -7.32 -1.02 26.93
CA SER A 103 -8.03 -1.44 28.13
C SER A 103 -9.21 -2.40 27.83
N LYS A 104 -9.64 -3.15 28.86
CA LYS A 104 -10.80 -4.07 28.78
C LYS A 104 -12.09 -3.36 28.36
N GLU A 105 -12.26 -2.10 28.74
CA GLU A 105 -13.38 -1.25 28.34
C GLU A 105 -13.34 -0.99 26.83
N SER A 106 -12.16 -0.71 26.26
CA SER A 106 -12.04 -0.51 24.81
C SER A 106 -12.30 -1.80 24.04
N GLU A 107 -11.88 -2.95 24.54
CA GLU A 107 -12.19 -4.24 23.94
C GLU A 107 -13.70 -4.53 24.00
N SER A 108 -14.32 -4.28 25.15
CA SER A 108 -15.75 -4.46 25.36
C SER A 108 -16.56 -3.55 24.42
N TYR A 109 -16.16 -2.29 24.27
CA TYR A 109 -16.75 -1.36 23.32
C TYR A 109 -16.66 -1.88 21.88
N MET A 110 -15.49 -2.34 21.44
CA MET A 110 -15.31 -2.86 20.08
C MET A 110 -16.10 -4.15 19.86
N ARG A 111 -16.18 -5.05 20.84
CA ARG A 111 -17.04 -6.25 20.76
C ARG A 111 -18.52 -5.89 20.67
N GLY A 112 -18.98 -4.96 21.51
CA GLY A 112 -20.34 -4.43 21.45
C GLY A 112 -20.64 -3.81 20.08
N LEU A 113 -19.71 -3.03 19.54
CA LEU A 113 -19.85 -2.43 18.22
C LEU A 113 -19.93 -3.47 17.09
N PHE A 114 -19.17 -4.56 17.18
CA PHE A 114 -19.25 -5.66 16.22
C PHE A 114 -20.65 -6.27 16.18
N ASN A 115 -21.27 -6.50 17.35
CA ASN A 115 -22.62 -7.04 17.44
C ASN A 115 -23.69 -6.02 17.02
N PHE A 116 -23.52 -4.75 17.42
CA PHE A 116 -24.46 -3.67 17.07
C PHE A 116 -24.46 -3.34 15.57
N ARG A 117 -23.28 -3.40 14.93
CA ARG A 117 -23.12 -3.14 13.49
C ARG A 117 -22.11 -4.10 12.88
N PRO A 118 -22.54 -5.35 12.60
CA PRO A 118 -21.67 -6.34 11.98
C PRO A 118 -21.05 -5.80 10.69
N PRO A 119 -19.76 -6.10 10.43
CA PRO A 119 -19.13 -5.72 9.17
C PRO A 119 -19.96 -6.24 7.99
N ARG A 120 -20.46 -5.34 7.16
CA ARG A 120 -21.15 -5.75 5.93
C ARG A 120 -20.19 -6.58 5.08
N ARG A 121 -20.70 -7.64 4.46
CA ARG A 121 -20.00 -8.30 3.36
C ARG A 121 -19.64 -7.21 2.34
N ARG A 122 -18.44 -7.29 1.78
CA ARG A 122 -18.07 -6.35 0.71
C ARG A 122 -19.13 -6.49 -0.38
N ALA A 123 -19.48 -5.38 -1.03
CA ALA A 123 -20.31 -5.46 -2.23
C ALA A 123 -19.70 -6.51 -3.15
N ASP A 124 -20.54 -7.37 -3.71
CA ASP A 124 -20.08 -8.37 -4.65
C ASP A 124 -19.33 -7.64 -5.76
N MET A 125 -18.07 -8.06 -5.96
CA MET A 125 -17.31 -7.54 -7.09
C MET A 125 -18.09 -7.89 -8.35
N PRO A 126 -18.09 -7.01 -9.38
CA PRO A 126 -18.69 -7.36 -10.65
C PRO A 126 -18.16 -8.72 -11.07
N ALA A 127 -19.08 -9.62 -11.45
CA ALA A 127 -18.72 -10.96 -11.86
C ALA A 127 -17.73 -10.85 -13.02
N TRP A 128 -16.52 -11.36 -12.81
CA TRP A 128 -15.51 -11.46 -13.86
C TRP A 128 -15.02 -12.90 -13.92
N SER A 129 -14.81 -13.39 -15.12
CA SER A 129 -14.31 -14.74 -15.40
C SER A 129 -12.87 -14.63 -15.88
N LEU A 130 -11.97 -15.33 -15.19
CA LEU A 130 -10.58 -15.43 -15.63
C LEU A 130 -10.51 -16.07 -17.02
N SER A 131 -11.34 -17.07 -17.29
CA SER A 131 -11.44 -17.73 -18.60
C SER A 131 -11.84 -16.74 -19.70
N ASP A 132 -12.78 -15.85 -19.43
CA ASP A 132 -13.25 -14.86 -20.41
C ASP A 132 -12.15 -13.82 -20.70
N LEU A 133 -11.43 -13.38 -19.66
CA LEU A 133 -10.31 -12.48 -19.80
C LEU A 133 -9.18 -13.12 -20.63
N LEU A 134 -8.80 -14.36 -20.32
CA LEU A 134 -7.77 -15.09 -21.06
C LEU A 134 -8.22 -15.38 -22.51
N GLY A 135 -9.50 -15.72 -22.71
CA GLY A 135 -10.10 -15.86 -24.04
C GLY A 135 -9.99 -14.56 -24.84
N TYR A 136 -10.37 -13.43 -24.24
CA TYR A 136 -10.26 -12.11 -24.85
C TYR A 136 -8.81 -11.72 -25.20
N LEU A 137 -7.85 -11.97 -24.30
CA LEU A 137 -6.42 -11.70 -24.53
C LEU A 137 -5.79 -12.59 -25.62
N SER A 138 -6.42 -13.72 -25.93
CA SER A 138 -6.00 -14.66 -26.98
C SER A 138 -6.59 -14.36 -28.36
N THR A 139 -7.47 -13.36 -28.47
CA THR A 139 -8.08 -12.98 -29.76
C THR A 139 -7.09 -12.30 -30.70
N SER A 140 -7.41 -12.28 -31.99
CA SER A 140 -6.65 -11.57 -33.04
C SER A 140 -6.51 -10.07 -32.77
N LYS A 141 -7.34 -9.47 -31.90
CA LYS A 141 -7.17 -8.08 -31.46
C LYS A 141 -5.80 -7.82 -30.83
N PHE A 142 -5.20 -8.85 -30.25
CA PHE A 142 -3.91 -8.76 -29.57
C PHE A 142 -2.81 -9.59 -30.26
N GLU A 143 -2.96 -9.89 -31.55
CA GLU A 143 -1.93 -10.56 -32.35
C GLU A 143 -1.88 -9.96 -33.77
N PRO A 144 -0.72 -9.89 -34.41
CA PRO A 144 0.62 -10.14 -33.86
C PRO A 144 1.06 -9.02 -32.91
N LEU A 145 1.82 -9.34 -31.86
CA LEU A 145 2.21 -8.37 -30.82
C LEU A 145 3.04 -7.20 -31.38
N GLU A 146 3.87 -7.47 -32.39
CA GLU A 146 4.81 -6.52 -32.99
C GLU A 146 4.08 -5.36 -33.69
N GLY A 147 2.91 -5.62 -34.27
CA GLY A 147 2.09 -4.65 -34.98
C GLY A 147 1.02 -3.95 -34.13
N LEU A 148 0.89 -4.32 -32.84
CA LEU A 148 -0.14 -3.73 -31.99
C LEU A 148 0.17 -2.26 -31.67
N PRO A 149 -0.87 -1.40 -31.62
CA PRO A 149 -0.75 -0.10 -30.97
C PRO A 149 -0.27 -0.28 -29.54
N LEU A 150 0.71 0.55 -29.14
CA LEU A 150 1.34 0.47 -27.83
C LEU A 150 0.34 0.44 -26.67
N ARG A 151 -0.80 1.13 -26.80
CA ARG A 151 -1.88 1.13 -25.81
C ARG A 151 -2.41 -0.28 -25.55
N ASP A 152 -2.67 -1.06 -26.59
CA ASP A 152 -3.26 -2.39 -26.46
C ASP A 152 -2.21 -3.43 -26.09
N LEU A 153 -0.97 -3.29 -26.59
CA LEU A 153 0.17 -4.07 -26.12
C LEU A 153 0.43 -3.85 -24.62
N THR A 154 0.32 -2.61 -24.14
CA THR A 154 0.46 -2.28 -22.71
C THR A 154 -0.64 -2.94 -21.90
N LYS A 155 -1.91 -2.89 -22.34
CA LYS A 155 -3.02 -3.54 -21.64
C LYS A 155 -2.81 -5.05 -21.52
N LYS A 156 -2.45 -5.72 -22.62
CA LYS A 156 -2.19 -7.17 -22.63
C LYS A 156 -1.03 -7.54 -21.72
N THR A 157 0.09 -6.83 -21.85
CA THR A 157 1.29 -7.04 -21.03
C THR A 157 0.99 -6.85 -19.54
N LEU A 158 0.30 -5.76 -19.19
CA LEU A 158 -0.07 -5.46 -17.80
C LEU A 158 -1.01 -6.54 -17.23
N ALA A 159 -2.02 -6.95 -17.99
CA ALA A 159 -2.94 -8.01 -17.56
C ALA A 159 -2.19 -9.33 -17.28
N LEU A 160 -1.32 -9.75 -18.20
CA LEU A 160 -0.54 -10.98 -18.05
C LEU A 160 0.47 -10.90 -16.90
N ILE A 161 1.12 -9.74 -16.67
CA ILE A 161 2.01 -9.52 -15.52
C ILE A 161 1.21 -9.57 -14.22
N MET A 162 0.07 -8.89 -14.13
CA MET A 162 -0.76 -8.92 -12.92
C MET A 162 -1.24 -10.33 -12.59
N LEU A 163 -1.69 -11.08 -13.60
CA LEU A 163 -2.15 -12.46 -13.44
C LEU A 163 -1.03 -13.43 -13.05
N SER A 164 0.14 -13.31 -13.66
CA SER A 164 1.27 -14.23 -13.41
C SER A 164 2.02 -13.94 -12.11
N THR A 165 2.11 -12.67 -11.69
CA THR A 165 2.86 -12.28 -10.49
C THR A 165 2.00 -12.22 -9.22
N GLY A 166 0.68 -12.03 -9.36
CA GLY A 166 -0.23 -11.85 -8.22
C GLY A 166 0.05 -10.59 -7.38
N ARG A 167 0.80 -9.63 -7.92
CA ARG A 167 1.28 -8.46 -7.19
C ARG A 167 0.22 -7.37 -7.12
N ARG A 168 0.31 -6.50 -6.10
CA ARG A 168 -0.56 -5.33 -5.98
C ARG A 168 -0.34 -4.36 -7.13
N VAL A 169 -1.38 -3.62 -7.49
CA VAL A 169 -1.29 -2.57 -8.52
C VAL A 169 -0.16 -1.59 -8.26
N SER A 170 0.07 -1.19 -7.00
CA SER A 170 1.19 -0.30 -6.64
C SER A 170 2.56 -0.94 -6.85
N GLU A 171 2.67 -2.26 -6.66
CA GLU A 171 3.92 -3.01 -6.89
C GLU A 171 4.17 -3.16 -8.39
N VAL A 172 3.12 -3.42 -9.19
CA VAL A 172 3.25 -3.51 -10.65
C VAL A 172 3.55 -2.15 -11.28
N ALA A 173 2.94 -1.07 -10.78
CA ALA A 173 3.18 0.29 -11.26
C ALA A 173 4.60 0.79 -10.98
N ALA A 174 5.28 0.22 -9.97
CA ALA A 174 6.64 0.57 -9.60
C ALA A 174 7.71 -0.32 -10.25
N ILE A 175 7.32 -1.22 -11.15
CA ILE A 175 8.27 -2.03 -11.92
C ILE A 175 9.11 -1.10 -12.81
N SER A 176 10.42 -1.20 -12.66
CA SER A 176 11.39 -0.52 -13.50
C SER A 176 11.50 -1.17 -14.88
N ARG A 177 12.23 -0.54 -15.79
CA ARG A 177 12.55 -1.14 -17.10
C ARG A 177 13.69 -2.17 -17.03
N VAL A 178 14.33 -2.29 -15.86
CA VAL A 178 15.43 -3.22 -15.61
C VAL A 178 14.85 -4.53 -15.10
N HIS A 179 15.39 -5.64 -15.60
CA HIS A 179 14.99 -6.98 -15.21
C HIS A 179 16.20 -7.90 -15.21
N LYS A 180 16.10 -9.01 -14.48
CA LYS A 180 17.06 -10.10 -14.49
C LYS A 180 16.42 -11.30 -15.17
N ARG A 181 17.19 -12.06 -15.96
CA ARG A 181 16.73 -13.32 -16.54
C ARG A 181 17.50 -14.48 -15.93
N ARG A 182 16.79 -15.47 -15.40
CA ARG A 182 17.36 -16.68 -14.80
C ARG A 182 16.41 -17.85 -14.98
N ASP A 183 16.92 -19.01 -15.39
CA ASP A 183 16.18 -20.27 -15.49
C ASP A 183 14.86 -20.15 -16.28
N GLY A 184 14.88 -19.43 -17.42
CA GLY A 184 13.69 -19.20 -18.25
C GLY A 184 12.64 -18.25 -17.65
N ARG A 185 12.95 -17.58 -16.53
CA ARG A 185 12.11 -16.58 -15.88
C ARG A 185 12.70 -15.19 -16.02
N ILE A 186 11.82 -14.19 -15.98
CA ILE A 186 12.17 -12.77 -15.90
C ILE A 186 11.76 -12.26 -14.52
N TYR A 187 12.71 -11.68 -13.80
CA TYR A 187 12.51 -10.98 -12.53
C TYR A 187 12.48 -9.47 -12.81
N LEU A 188 11.32 -8.87 -12.56
CA LEU A 188 11.02 -7.47 -12.81
C LEU A 188 11.43 -6.67 -11.58
N LEU A 189 12.46 -5.83 -11.70
CA LEU A 189 12.98 -5.07 -10.56
C LEU A 189 12.09 -3.87 -10.30
N TRP A 190 11.80 -3.56 -9.04
CA TRP A 190 11.18 -2.27 -8.69
C TRP A 190 12.14 -1.10 -8.85
N GLN A 191 11.60 0.11 -8.95
CA GLN A 191 12.38 1.35 -8.81
C GLN A 191 13.09 1.38 -7.44
N GLU A 192 14.28 1.97 -7.37
CA GLU A 192 15.16 1.92 -6.19
C GLU A 192 14.50 2.47 -4.92
N ASP A 193 13.72 3.54 -5.04
CA ASP A 193 13.02 4.16 -3.91
C ASP A 193 11.66 3.52 -3.61
N PHE A 194 11.26 2.48 -4.34
CA PHE A 194 9.97 1.84 -4.13
C PHE A 194 10.00 0.92 -2.91
N ARG A 195 9.04 1.14 -2.01
CA ARG A 195 8.83 0.31 -0.83
C ARG A 195 7.49 -0.41 -0.86
N ALA A 196 7.51 -1.72 -1.08
CA ALA A 196 6.29 -2.54 -1.16
C ALA A 196 5.47 -2.46 0.14
N LYS A 197 4.14 -2.49 0.05
CA LYS A 197 3.26 -2.30 1.23
C LYS A 197 3.51 -3.30 2.36
N ALA A 198 3.82 -4.55 2.00
CA ALA A 198 4.08 -5.62 2.96
C ALA A 198 5.49 -5.55 3.58
N GLU A 199 6.37 -4.71 3.04
CA GLU A 199 7.75 -4.62 3.50
C GLU A 199 7.85 -4.03 4.92
N SER A 200 8.60 -4.75 5.76
CA SER A 200 8.84 -4.45 7.17
C SER A 200 10.28 -4.76 7.54
N ALA A 201 10.71 -4.44 8.77
CA ALA A 201 12.08 -4.69 9.21
C ALA A 201 12.49 -6.18 9.15
N GLY A 202 11.52 -7.10 9.30
CA GLY A 202 11.76 -8.55 9.24
C GLY A 202 11.32 -9.23 7.94
N PHE A 203 10.82 -8.47 6.96
CA PHE A 203 10.32 -9.06 5.72
C PHE A 203 10.46 -8.12 4.53
N THR A 204 11.17 -8.59 3.50
CA THR A 204 11.25 -7.94 2.19
C THR A 204 10.66 -8.88 1.15
N PRO A 205 9.62 -8.47 0.41
CA PRO A 205 9.07 -9.31 -0.64
C PRO A 205 10.07 -9.47 -1.78
N GLU A 206 10.11 -10.67 -2.37
CA GLU A 206 10.91 -10.92 -3.58
C GLU A 206 10.44 -10.06 -4.76
N ASP A 207 11.32 -9.88 -5.74
CA ASP A 207 10.99 -9.23 -7.01
C ASP A 207 9.85 -9.99 -7.73
N PRO A 208 8.88 -9.29 -8.33
CA PRO A 208 7.89 -9.91 -9.21
C PRO A 208 8.57 -10.73 -10.32
N SER A 209 8.14 -11.97 -10.55
CA SER A 209 8.71 -12.80 -11.61
C SER A 209 7.66 -13.39 -12.54
N ILE A 210 7.98 -13.45 -13.83
CA ILE A 210 7.15 -14.02 -14.88
C ILE A 210 7.91 -15.17 -15.57
N GLY A 211 7.20 -16.23 -15.93
CA GLY A 211 7.76 -17.41 -16.60
C GLY A 211 7.26 -17.56 -18.04
N VAL A 212 8.04 -18.26 -18.87
CA VAL A 212 7.58 -18.65 -20.20
C VAL A 212 6.44 -19.66 -20.06
N LEU A 213 5.36 -19.46 -20.82
CA LEU A 213 4.28 -20.43 -20.96
C LEU A 213 4.48 -21.15 -22.29
N ASP A 214 4.33 -22.47 -22.26
CA ASP A 214 4.66 -23.47 -23.29
C ASP A 214 4.61 -23.00 -24.77
N ARG A 215 5.57 -23.46 -25.59
CA ARG A 215 5.79 -23.05 -27.00
C ARG A 215 4.77 -23.64 -27.98
N ASN A 216 3.97 -24.62 -27.56
CA ASN A 216 3.03 -25.32 -28.43
C ASN A 216 1.67 -24.58 -28.56
N ASN A 217 1.67 -23.62 -29.49
CA ASN A 217 0.58 -22.97 -30.25
C ASN A 217 -0.61 -22.26 -29.58
N ARG A 218 -1.15 -22.64 -28.39
CA ARG A 218 -2.21 -21.84 -27.72
C ARG A 218 -1.68 -21.01 -26.56
N SER A 219 -0.72 -21.55 -25.80
CA SER A 219 -0.10 -20.90 -24.64
C SER A 219 0.83 -19.74 -25.02
N ASN A 220 1.26 -19.67 -26.28
CA ASN A 220 2.12 -18.58 -26.76
C ASN A 220 1.39 -17.23 -26.76
N ALA A 221 0.10 -17.22 -27.13
CA ALA A 221 -0.76 -16.02 -27.14
C ALA A 221 -0.80 -15.32 -25.77
N LEU A 222 -0.80 -16.13 -24.71
CA LEU A 222 -0.91 -15.71 -23.30
C LEU A 222 0.43 -15.68 -22.56
N CYS A 223 1.56 -15.90 -23.24
CA CYS A 223 2.85 -15.93 -22.59
C CYS A 223 3.24 -14.52 -22.06
N PRO A 224 3.41 -14.34 -20.74
CA PRO A 224 3.75 -13.03 -20.17
C PRO A 224 5.16 -12.58 -20.56
N VAL A 225 6.10 -13.52 -20.72
CA VAL A 225 7.46 -13.23 -21.20
C VAL A 225 7.44 -12.72 -22.63
N ARG A 226 6.67 -13.33 -23.53
CA ARG A 226 6.53 -12.86 -24.93
C ARG A 226 5.93 -11.46 -24.97
N ALA A 227 4.86 -11.22 -24.21
CA ALA A 227 4.23 -9.90 -24.12
C ALA A 227 5.19 -8.83 -23.58
N TRP A 228 5.96 -9.16 -22.54
CA TRP A 228 6.98 -8.29 -21.98
C TRP A 228 8.09 -7.94 -22.98
N ASP A 229 8.62 -8.94 -23.68
CA ASP A 229 9.68 -8.75 -24.66
C ASP A 229 9.17 -7.86 -25.82
N ALA A 230 7.96 -8.10 -26.33
CA ALA A 230 7.34 -7.26 -27.36
C ALA A 230 7.11 -5.82 -26.89
N TYR A 231 6.60 -5.63 -25.66
CA TYR A 231 6.41 -4.30 -25.06
C TYR A 231 7.72 -3.52 -24.97
N ARG A 232 8.81 -4.18 -24.57
CA ARG A 232 10.14 -3.56 -24.48
C ARG A 232 10.71 -3.21 -25.84
N SER A 233 10.52 -4.06 -26.85
CA SER A 233 10.99 -3.77 -28.21
C SER A 233 10.35 -2.50 -28.79
N GLN A 234 9.08 -2.22 -28.47
CA GLN A 234 8.43 -0.95 -28.87
C GLN A 234 8.80 0.25 -27.97
N ARG A 235 9.44 0.01 -26.82
CA ARG A 235 9.91 1.05 -25.86
C ARG A 235 11.38 0.82 -25.48
N PRO A 236 12.31 0.93 -26.44
CA PRO A 236 13.73 0.78 -26.14
C PRO A 236 14.13 1.83 -25.08
N PHE A 237 14.72 1.36 -23.99
CA PHE A 237 15.33 2.23 -22.99
C PHE A 237 16.83 2.19 -23.23
N MET A 238 17.38 3.32 -23.68
CA MET A 238 18.81 3.49 -23.86
C MET A 238 19.39 3.91 -22.50
N PHE A 239 20.16 3.03 -21.86
CA PHE A 239 21.09 3.48 -20.82
C PHE A 239 22.22 4.24 -21.51
N PRO A 240 22.83 5.25 -20.84
CA PRO A 240 24.18 5.65 -21.18
C PRO A 240 25.10 4.45 -20.86
N GLY A 241 25.33 3.57 -21.85
CA GLY A 241 26.15 2.35 -21.71
C GLY A 241 25.62 1.05 -22.32
N GLY A 242 24.42 1.00 -22.93
CA GLY A 242 23.95 -0.18 -23.70
C GLY A 242 22.56 -0.71 -23.32
N LEU A 243 22.09 -1.75 -24.03
CA LEU A 243 20.76 -2.36 -23.81
C LEU A 243 20.69 -2.95 -22.38
N GLY A 244 19.82 -2.40 -21.54
CA GLY A 244 19.65 -2.78 -20.13
C GLY A 244 19.20 -4.23 -19.91
N ILE A 245 20.13 -5.16 -19.98
CA ILE A 245 20.00 -6.54 -19.54
C ILE A 245 21.16 -6.82 -18.58
N VAL A 246 20.85 -7.03 -17.30
CA VAL A 246 21.85 -7.49 -16.34
C VAL A 246 21.84 -9.01 -16.36
N PHE A 247 22.83 -9.61 -17.03
CA PHE A 247 23.11 -11.04 -16.93
C PHE A 247 24.11 -11.30 -15.80
N GLY A 248 23.85 -12.30 -14.95
CA GLY A 248 24.87 -12.86 -14.05
C GLY A 248 24.47 -12.96 -12.57
N PRO A 249 25.11 -13.90 -11.83
CA PRO A 249 24.61 -14.42 -10.56
C PRO A 249 24.88 -13.47 -9.38
N SER A 250 23.93 -13.44 -8.45
CA SER A 250 24.03 -12.97 -7.06
C SER A 250 25.16 -11.99 -6.73
N ALA A 251 24.87 -10.69 -6.84
CA ALA A 251 25.35 -9.71 -5.88
C ALA A 251 24.34 -8.56 -5.82
N LYS A 252 23.99 -8.12 -4.61
CA LYS A 252 23.32 -6.83 -4.38
C LYS A 252 24.29 -5.72 -4.80
N ALA A 253 24.42 -5.46 -6.10
CA ALA A 253 25.06 -4.26 -6.59
C ALA A 253 24.13 -3.10 -6.25
N ARG A 254 24.52 -2.35 -5.21
CA ARG A 254 23.97 -1.04 -4.91
C ARG A 254 24.17 -0.17 -6.16
N CYS A 255 23.09 0.18 -6.85
CA CYS A 255 23.10 1.37 -7.69
C CYS A 255 23.17 2.59 -6.76
N ASN A 256 24.36 2.89 -6.26
CA ASN A 256 24.69 4.20 -5.74
C ASN A 256 25.31 4.97 -6.90
N PHE A 257 24.51 5.58 -7.77
CA PHE A 257 25.01 6.62 -8.66
C PHE A 257 23.84 7.50 -9.10
N PHE A 258 23.59 8.57 -8.34
CA PHE A 258 23.39 9.96 -8.79
C PHE A 258 22.83 10.81 -7.64
N LEU A 259 23.70 11.11 -6.67
CA LEU A 259 23.67 12.36 -5.93
C LEU A 259 25.10 12.91 -5.99
N ARG A 260 25.36 13.81 -6.93
CA ARG A 260 26.40 14.83 -6.83
C ARG A 260 26.23 15.85 -7.97
N ASN A 261 25.98 17.08 -7.49
CA ASN A 261 25.84 18.38 -8.16
C ASN A 261 24.53 18.63 -8.90
#